data_AF-A0A0F5ZWB4-F1
#
_entry.id   AF-A0A0F5ZWB4-F1
#
_cell.length_a   1.000
_cell.length_b   1.000
_cell.length_c   1.000
_cell.angle_alpha   90.00
_cell.angle_beta   90.00
_cell.angle_gamma   90.00
#
_symmetry.space_group_name_H-M   'P 1'
#
loop_
_entity.id
_entity.type
_entity.pdbx_description
1 polymer ?
#
loop_
_entity_poly.entity_id
_entity_poly.type
_entity_poly.pdbx_seq_one_letter_code
_entity_poly.pdbx_strand_id
1 'polypeptide(L)'
;MGVALALTVPVLVEVKVDKSLDHFFHQSGYSNWIVADKVRVPDISSFLYTYETTAETFTLFEGGSYKHIHEISPIASPVEASFALKERLTKDEVLSSSCIFLQANIQADPYQLVEHLRSLLTVVIDEHPIFYRYYSPAFWDSYGEKISKRDLTSIIHPFKVLGWLSPSGKFRTLEAPKQKSIPKKEISRSPLRLHSPIFRELT
;
A
#
# COMPACT_ATOMS: atom_id res chain seq x y z
N MET A 1 45.04 8.72 -17.13
CA MET A 1 44.19 7.87 -16.28
C MET A 1 42.79 8.46 -16.29
N GLY A 2 41.88 7.92 -17.10
CA GLY A 2 40.47 8.35 -17.13
C GLY A 2 39.65 7.40 -16.28
N VAL A 3 39.01 7.93 -15.23
CA VAL A 3 38.09 7.17 -14.39
C VAL A 3 36.73 7.18 -15.10
N ALA A 4 36.31 6.01 -15.60
CA ALA A 4 34.97 5.84 -16.14
C ALA A 4 33.97 5.87 -14.96
N LEU A 5 33.13 6.91 -14.91
CA LEU A 5 31.94 6.91 -14.07
C LEU A 5 30.99 5.83 -14.61
N ALA A 6 30.83 4.75 -13.85
CA ALA A 6 29.74 3.82 -14.06
C ALA A 6 28.42 4.52 -13.71
N LEU A 7 27.72 5.00 -14.73
CA LEU A 7 26.32 5.42 -14.62
C LEU A 7 25.50 4.17 -14.29
N THR A 8 25.15 4.00 -13.02
CA THR A 8 24.14 3.03 -12.58
C THR A 8 22.82 3.39 -13.23
N VAL A 9 22.46 2.66 -14.29
CA VAL A 9 21.13 2.70 -14.89
C VAL A 9 20.12 2.28 -13.82
N PRO A 10 19.10 3.09 -13.49
CA PRO A 10 18.07 2.66 -12.57
C PRO A 10 17.35 1.46 -13.17
N VAL A 11 17.45 0.31 -12.51
CA VAL A 11 16.69 -0.88 -12.90
C VAL A 11 15.23 -0.61 -12.56
N LEU A 12 14.47 -0.26 -13.60
CA LEU A 12 13.04 0.04 -13.51
C LEU A 12 12.29 -1.10 -12.80
N VAL A 13 11.41 -0.72 -11.87
CA VAL A 13 10.39 -1.62 -11.33
C VAL A 13 9.26 -1.65 -12.36
N GLU A 14 8.86 -2.84 -12.76
CA GLU A 14 7.84 -3.03 -13.78
C GLU A 14 6.44 -2.93 -13.14
N VAL A 15 5.70 -1.86 -13.43
CA VAL A 15 4.26 -1.82 -13.18
C VAL A 15 3.58 -2.71 -14.21
N LYS A 16 2.89 -3.75 -13.72
CA LYS A 16 2.12 -4.63 -14.61
C LYS A 16 0.73 -4.03 -14.81
N VAL A 17 0.46 -3.64 -16.06
CA VAL A 17 -0.85 -3.15 -16.52
C VAL A 17 -1.54 -4.26 -17.31
N ASP A 18 -2.03 -5.31 -16.64
CA ASP A 18 -3.00 -6.25 -17.27
C ASP A 18 -3.55 -7.37 -16.36
N LYS A 19 -3.57 -7.20 -15.04
CA LYS A 19 -4.32 -8.13 -14.19
C LYS A 19 -5.71 -7.55 -14.02
N SER A 20 -6.72 -8.23 -14.54
CA SER A 20 -8.11 -7.87 -14.22
C SER A 20 -8.26 -7.84 -12.70
N LEU A 21 -9.12 -6.94 -12.23
CA LEU A 21 -9.45 -6.80 -10.80
C LEU A 21 -9.87 -8.16 -10.22
N ASP A 22 -10.59 -8.98 -11.00
CA ASP A 22 -10.91 -10.36 -10.64
C ASP A 22 -9.70 -11.27 -10.50
N HIS A 23 -8.73 -11.21 -11.41
CA HIS A 23 -7.53 -12.02 -11.31
C HIS A 23 -6.71 -11.66 -10.06
N PHE A 24 -6.66 -10.38 -9.68
CA PHE A 24 -6.01 -9.96 -8.43
C PHE A 24 -6.70 -10.58 -7.21
N PHE A 25 -8.02 -10.49 -7.11
CA PHE A 25 -8.71 -10.96 -5.90
C PHE A 25 -8.77 -12.50 -5.75
N HIS A 26 -8.69 -13.26 -6.84
CA HIS A 26 -8.85 -14.73 -6.78
C HIS A 26 -7.52 -15.51 -6.85
N GLN A 27 -6.40 -14.90 -6.50
CA GLN A 27 -5.13 -15.63 -6.44
C GLN A 27 -5.09 -16.56 -5.22
N SER A 28 -4.94 -17.87 -5.48
CA SER A 28 -4.86 -18.86 -4.41
C SER A 28 -3.63 -18.65 -3.51
N GLY A 29 -3.80 -18.95 -2.22
CA GLY A 29 -2.75 -18.81 -1.20
C GLY A 29 -2.54 -17.39 -0.67
N TYR A 30 -3.35 -16.42 -1.12
CA TYR A 30 -3.29 -15.05 -0.64
C TYR A 30 -4.61 -14.60 -0.01
N SER A 31 -4.51 -13.78 1.04
CA SER A 31 -5.59 -12.96 1.56
C SER A 31 -5.51 -11.56 0.96
N ASN A 32 -6.65 -10.98 0.59
CA ASN A 32 -6.70 -9.61 0.09
C ASN A 32 -7.06 -8.64 1.21
N TRP A 33 -6.51 -7.45 1.13
CA TRP A 33 -6.73 -6.37 2.08
C TRP A 33 -7.06 -5.09 1.32
N ILE A 34 -7.95 -4.29 1.88
CA ILE A 34 -8.20 -2.91 1.44
C ILE A 34 -7.63 -1.95 2.47
N VAL A 35 -7.03 -0.85 2.01
CA VAL A 35 -6.74 0.32 2.85
C VAL A 35 -7.46 1.52 2.24
N ALA A 36 -8.31 2.18 3.00
CA ALA A 36 -9.20 3.23 2.50
C ALA A 36 -9.13 4.51 3.33
N ASP A 37 -9.20 5.65 2.64
CA ASP A 37 -9.32 6.97 3.23
C ASP A 37 -10.77 7.23 3.69
N LYS A 38 -11.00 7.10 5.00
CA LYS A 38 -12.32 7.27 5.62
C LYS A 38 -12.85 8.71 5.51
N VAL A 39 -11.99 9.72 5.34
CA VAL A 39 -12.44 11.10 5.15
C VAL A 39 -13.16 11.24 3.81
N ARG A 40 -12.64 10.60 2.76
CA ARG A 40 -13.22 10.65 1.42
C ARG A 40 -14.38 9.69 1.25
N VAL A 41 -14.37 8.56 1.97
CA VAL A 41 -15.43 7.54 1.93
C VAL A 41 -15.94 7.25 3.35
N PRO A 42 -16.77 8.13 3.95
CA PRO A 42 -17.17 8.03 5.36
C PRO A 42 -17.92 6.74 5.73
N ASP A 43 -18.64 6.15 4.76
CA ASP A 43 -19.46 4.96 4.94
C ASP A 43 -18.69 3.65 4.72
N ILE A 44 -17.38 3.70 4.41
CA ILE A 44 -16.62 2.52 3.99
C ILE A 44 -16.64 1.39 5.02
N SER A 45 -16.55 1.70 6.32
CA SER A 45 -16.58 0.68 7.37
C SER A 45 -17.91 -0.07 7.40
N SER A 46 -19.03 0.66 7.38
CA SER A 46 -20.37 0.05 7.33
C SER A 46 -20.60 -0.75 6.05
N PHE A 47 -20.09 -0.26 4.92
CA PHE A 47 -20.15 -0.97 3.66
C PHE A 47 -19.40 -2.31 3.73
N LEU A 48 -18.15 -2.31 4.23
CA LEU A 48 -17.35 -3.52 4.36
C LEU A 48 -18.03 -4.53 5.29
N TYR A 49 -18.52 -4.12 6.47
CA TYR A 49 -19.26 -5.02 7.36
C TYR A 49 -20.54 -5.61 6.74
N THR A 50 -21.15 -4.90 5.80
CA THR A 50 -22.39 -5.35 5.14
C THR A 50 -22.11 -6.39 4.06
N TYR A 51 -21.03 -6.22 3.29
CA TYR A 51 -20.81 -6.97 2.05
C TYR A 51 -19.58 -7.90 2.06
N GLU A 52 -18.65 -7.73 2.99
CA GLU A 52 -17.44 -8.55 3.11
C GLU A 52 -17.52 -9.40 4.39
N THR A 53 -17.63 -10.73 4.23
CA THR A 53 -17.91 -11.63 5.36
C THR A 53 -16.76 -11.73 6.36
N THR A 54 -15.53 -11.49 5.89
CA THR A 54 -14.31 -11.53 6.69
C THR A 54 -13.93 -10.16 7.25
N ALA A 55 -14.76 -9.14 7.05
CA ALA A 55 -14.41 -7.77 7.41
C ALA A 55 -14.13 -7.63 8.91
N GLU A 56 -12.91 -7.20 9.20
CA GLU A 56 -12.49 -6.67 10.50
C GLU A 56 -11.82 -5.34 10.22
N THR A 57 -12.46 -4.24 10.61
CA THR A 57 -11.96 -2.91 10.30
C THR A 57 -10.98 -2.44 11.37
N PHE A 58 -9.73 -2.21 10.97
CA PHE A 58 -8.68 -1.65 11.82
C PHE A 58 -8.46 -0.17 11.53
N THR A 59 -8.49 0.67 12.56
CA THR A 59 -8.05 2.08 12.43
C THR A 59 -6.54 2.18 12.47
N LEU A 60 -5.95 2.86 11.49
CA LEU A 60 -4.49 2.96 11.37
C LEU A 60 -3.85 4.07 12.24
N PHE A 61 -4.61 5.01 12.78
CA PHE A 61 -4.09 6.01 13.75
C PHE A 61 -4.10 5.51 15.20
N GLU A 62 -4.62 4.32 15.45
CA GLU A 62 -4.60 3.70 16.77
C GLU A 62 -3.16 3.40 17.22
N GLY A 63 -2.91 3.55 18.53
CA GLY A 63 -1.61 3.23 19.13
C GLY A 63 -0.47 4.24 18.85
N GLY A 64 -0.59 5.13 17.86
CA GLY A 64 0.49 6.00 17.39
C GLY A 64 0.39 7.49 17.80
N SER A 65 1.15 8.33 17.09
CA SER A 65 1.23 9.79 17.29
C SER A 65 -0.03 10.57 16.86
N TYR A 66 -0.94 9.91 16.14
CA TYR A 66 -2.12 10.53 15.52
C TYR A 66 -3.43 10.31 16.30
N LYS A 67 -3.34 9.94 17.59
CA LYS A 67 -4.53 9.68 18.43
C LYS A 67 -5.55 10.83 18.45
N HIS A 68 -5.09 12.07 18.34
CA HIS A 68 -5.93 13.26 18.35
C HIS A 68 -6.84 13.40 17.12
N ILE A 69 -6.58 12.66 16.05
CA ILE A 69 -7.37 12.65 14.80
C ILE A 69 -7.91 11.25 14.47
N HIS A 70 -8.12 10.41 15.49
CA HIS A 70 -8.54 9.02 15.31
C HIS A 70 -9.84 8.86 14.50
N GLU A 71 -10.79 9.80 14.63
CA GLU A 71 -12.08 9.77 13.92
C GLU A 71 -11.95 9.75 12.40
N ILE A 72 -10.92 10.42 11.89
CA ILE A 72 -10.58 10.54 10.47
C ILE A 72 -9.48 9.57 10.03
N SER A 73 -9.15 8.59 10.87
CA SER A 73 -8.15 7.58 10.56
C SER A 73 -8.50 6.84 9.27
N PRO A 74 -7.53 6.62 8.35
CA PRO A 74 -7.70 5.62 7.32
C PRO A 74 -7.90 4.26 7.99
N ILE A 75 -8.58 3.37 7.27
CA ILE A 75 -8.88 2.03 7.75
C ILE A 75 -8.14 0.99 6.92
N ALA A 76 -7.87 -0.16 7.53
CA ALA A 76 -7.50 -1.38 6.83
C ALA A 76 -8.50 -2.49 7.17
N SER A 77 -8.80 -3.36 6.21
CA SER A 77 -9.64 -4.54 6.45
C SER A 77 -9.23 -5.67 5.51
N PRO A 78 -9.23 -6.94 5.94
CA PRO A 78 -9.29 -8.06 5.01
C PRO A 78 -10.58 -7.98 4.20
N VAL A 79 -10.52 -8.45 2.95
CA VAL A 79 -11.65 -8.51 2.02
C VAL A 79 -11.60 -9.80 1.20
N GLU A 80 -12.76 -10.35 0.88
CA GLU A 80 -12.94 -11.42 -0.09
C GLU A 80 -13.17 -10.87 -1.51
N ALA A 81 -13.44 -9.56 -1.61
CA ALA A 81 -13.85 -8.88 -2.82
C ALA A 81 -15.16 -9.44 -3.38
N SER A 82 -16.20 -9.26 -2.57
CA SER A 82 -17.59 -9.49 -2.93
C SER A 82 -17.95 -8.81 -4.25
N PHE A 83 -19.00 -9.30 -4.90
CA PHE A 83 -19.56 -8.65 -6.09
C PHE A 83 -19.88 -7.17 -5.82
N ALA A 84 -20.46 -6.86 -4.66
CA ALA A 84 -20.80 -5.49 -4.27
C ALA A 84 -19.57 -4.57 -4.17
N LEU A 85 -18.46 -5.04 -3.58
CA LEU A 85 -17.22 -4.27 -3.55
C LEU A 85 -16.68 -4.01 -4.95
N LYS A 86 -16.63 -5.03 -5.81
CA LYS A 86 -16.14 -4.88 -7.19
C LYS A 86 -17.00 -3.94 -8.03
N GLU A 87 -18.33 -4.07 -7.89
CA GLU A 87 -19.28 -3.19 -8.55
C GLU A 87 -19.12 -1.74 -8.08
N ARG A 88 -19.02 -1.52 -6.76
CA ARG A 88 -18.79 -0.19 -6.21
C ARG A 88 -17.46 0.38 -6.69
N LEU A 89 -16.38 -0.39 -6.69
CA LEU A 89 -15.09 0.06 -7.22
C LEU A 89 -15.13 0.50 -8.68
N THR A 90 -16.00 -0.11 -9.49
CA THR A 90 -16.14 0.23 -10.91
C THR A 90 -17.03 1.46 -11.12
N LYS A 91 -18.01 1.69 -10.24
CA LYS A 91 -19.05 2.73 -10.40
C LYS A 91 -18.82 3.98 -9.55
N ASP A 92 -18.10 3.86 -8.44
CA ASP A 92 -17.85 4.91 -7.45
C ASP A 92 -16.39 5.40 -7.58
N GLU A 93 -16.21 6.51 -8.31
CA GLU A 93 -14.91 7.15 -8.50
C GLU A 93 -14.30 7.66 -7.19
N VAL A 94 -15.14 7.98 -6.20
CA VAL A 94 -14.64 8.44 -4.90
C VAL A 94 -13.99 7.27 -4.17
N LEU A 95 -14.62 6.10 -4.15
CA LEU A 95 -14.02 4.90 -3.58
C LEU A 95 -12.75 4.50 -4.33
N SER A 96 -12.81 4.34 -5.66
CA SER A 96 -11.68 3.84 -6.44
C SER A 96 -10.44 4.75 -6.37
N SER A 97 -10.62 6.06 -6.22
CA SER A 97 -9.55 7.03 -6.02
C SER A 97 -9.13 7.22 -4.55
N SER A 98 -9.72 6.49 -3.61
CA SER A 98 -9.49 6.65 -2.16
C SER A 98 -9.07 5.36 -1.45
N CYS A 99 -8.81 4.28 -2.19
CA CYS A 99 -8.32 3.04 -1.61
C CYS A 99 -7.25 2.35 -2.44
N ILE A 100 -6.39 1.60 -1.75
CA ILE A 100 -5.47 0.65 -2.35
C ILE A 100 -5.81 -0.77 -1.88
N PHE A 101 -5.28 -1.75 -2.59
CA PHE A 101 -5.40 -3.17 -2.26
C PHE A 101 -4.04 -3.78 -2.02
N LEU A 102 -3.99 -4.77 -1.13
CA LEU A 102 -2.77 -5.48 -0.80
C LEU A 102 -3.03 -6.98 -0.75
N GLN A 103 -2.06 -7.78 -1.16
CA GLN A 103 -2.08 -9.23 -1.01
C GLN A 103 -1.05 -9.68 0.01
N ALA A 104 -1.48 -10.45 1.00
CA ALA A 104 -0.62 -11.12 1.97
C ALA A 104 -0.78 -12.63 1.85
N ASN A 105 0.21 -13.41 2.34
CA ASN A 105 0.02 -14.85 2.49
C ASN A 105 -1.17 -15.10 3.43
N ILE A 106 -2.05 -16.06 3.12
CA ILE A 106 -3.22 -16.39 3.94
C ILE A 106 -2.88 -16.80 5.39
N GLN A 107 -1.65 -17.28 5.63
CA GLN A 107 -1.14 -17.64 6.96
C GLN A 107 -0.48 -16.45 7.69
N ALA A 108 -0.44 -15.27 7.09
CA ALA A 108 0.13 -14.09 7.73
C ALA A 108 -0.76 -13.65 8.91
N ASP A 109 -0.12 -13.26 10.01
CA ASP A 109 -0.79 -12.74 11.19
C ASP A 109 -1.41 -11.35 10.88
N PRO A 110 -2.75 -11.19 10.95
CA PRO A 110 -3.43 -9.93 10.68
C PRO A 110 -2.90 -8.77 11.50
N TYR A 111 -2.53 -8.98 12.75
CA TYR A 111 -2.02 -7.91 13.61
C TYR A 111 -0.64 -7.44 13.14
N GLN A 112 0.23 -8.33 12.67
CA GLN A 112 1.51 -7.93 12.08
C GLN A 112 1.32 -7.14 10.78
N LEU A 113 0.33 -7.52 9.96
CA LEU A 113 -0.02 -6.76 8.76
C LEU A 113 -0.49 -5.35 9.11
N VAL A 114 -1.37 -5.22 10.10
CA VAL A 114 -1.90 -3.92 10.56
C VAL A 114 -0.80 -3.07 11.17
N GLU A 115 0.05 -3.62 12.04
CA GLU A 115 1.17 -2.89 12.63
C GLU A 115 2.16 -2.40 11.57
N HIS A 116 2.40 -3.19 10.52
CA HIS A 116 3.16 -2.73 9.36
C HIS A 116 2.51 -1.51 8.71
N LEU A 117 1.21 -1.60 8.38
CA LEU A 117 0.46 -0.49 7.77
C LEU A 117 0.46 0.78 8.64
N ARG A 118 0.35 0.63 9.96
CA ARG A 118 0.46 1.73 10.92
C ARG A 118 1.86 2.37 10.89
N SER A 119 2.90 1.54 10.83
CA SER A 119 4.28 2.02 10.77
C SER A 119 4.60 2.84 9.52
N LEU A 120 3.90 2.58 8.41
CA LEU A 120 4.07 3.33 7.16
C LEU A 120 3.51 4.74 7.22
N LEU A 121 2.64 5.06 8.18
CA LEU A 121 2.05 6.40 8.27
C LEU A 121 3.08 7.47 8.66
N THR A 122 4.17 7.08 9.32
CA THR A 122 5.28 7.99 9.63
C THR A 122 6.59 7.39 9.14
N VAL A 123 7.17 8.03 8.12
CA VAL A 123 8.46 7.66 7.55
C VAL A 123 9.47 8.76 7.81
N VAL A 124 10.76 8.43 7.77
CA VAL A 124 11.84 9.41 7.87
C VAL A 124 12.53 9.53 6.53
N ILE A 125 12.58 10.76 6.00
CA ILE A 125 13.26 11.13 4.74
C ILE A 125 14.23 12.24 5.10
N ASP A 126 15.53 12.05 4.81
CA ASP A 126 16.60 12.99 5.16
C ASP A 126 16.52 13.51 6.63
N GLU A 127 16.33 12.60 7.59
CA GLU A 127 16.15 12.88 9.03
C GLU A 127 14.86 13.61 9.44
N HIS A 128 13.97 13.92 8.51
CA HIS A 128 12.68 14.54 8.81
C HIS A 128 11.55 13.50 8.85
N PRO A 129 10.78 13.42 9.95
CA PRO A 129 9.58 12.58 10.01
C PRO A 129 8.45 13.20 9.18
N ILE A 130 7.85 12.41 8.31
CA ILE A 130 6.80 12.84 7.38
C ILE A 130 5.59 11.93 7.49
N PHE A 131 4.41 12.53 7.43
CA PHE A 131 3.16 11.78 7.30
C PHE A 131 3.02 11.22 5.88
N TYR A 132 3.15 9.92 5.73
CA TYR A 132 3.17 9.26 4.43
C TYR A 132 1.82 8.63 4.10
N ARG A 133 1.06 9.28 3.22
CA ARG A 133 -0.24 8.82 2.72
C ARG A 133 -0.07 7.73 1.64
N TYR A 134 0.59 6.63 2.00
CA TYR A 134 0.83 5.50 1.10
C TYR A 134 -0.45 4.89 0.55
N TYR A 135 -1.60 5.11 1.17
CA TYR A 135 -2.91 4.61 0.73
C TYR A 135 -3.57 5.48 -0.36
N SER A 136 -2.86 6.47 -0.92
CA SER A 136 -3.36 7.29 -2.03
C SER A 136 -3.06 6.65 -3.39
N PRO A 137 -4.08 6.30 -4.21
CA PRO A 137 -3.86 5.83 -5.58
C PRO A 137 -3.09 6.82 -6.46
N ALA A 138 -3.34 8.13 -6.28
CA ALA A 138 -2.66 9.17 -7.04
C ALA A 138 -1.13 9.20 -6.80
N PHE A 139 -0.71 8.88 -5.57
CA PHE A 139 0.71 8.73 -5.25
C PHE A 139 1.35 7.60 -6.07
N TRP A 140 0.71 6.43 -6.11
CA TRP A 140 1.24 5.28 -6.84
C TRP A 140 1.26 5.46 -8.35
N ASP A 141 0.23 6.10 -8.90
CA ASP A 141 0.17 6.41 -10.34
C ASP A 141 1.30 7.36 -10.76
N SER A 142 1.64 8.34 -9.92
CA SER A 142 2.64 9.37 -10.22
C SER A 142 4.09 8.93 -9.96
N TYR A 143 4.28 8.10 -8.92
CA TYR A 143 5.61 7.88 -8.34
C TYR A 143 5.99 6.41 -8.19
N GLY A 144 5.07 5.47 -8.31
CA GLY A 144 5.31 4.05 -8.01
C GLY A 144 6.53 3.45 -8.74
N GLU A 145 6.71 3.78 -10.02
CA GLU A 145 7.83 3.30 -10.85
C GLU A 145 9.19 3.95 -10.51
N LYS A 146 9.16 5.11 -9.85
CA LYS A 146 10.35 5.89 -9.47
C LYS A 146 10.91 5.47 -8.11
N ILE A 147 10.18 4.65 -7.36
CA ILE A 147 10.60 4.16 -6.04
C ILE A 147 11.66 3.08 -6.24
N SER A 148 12.76 3.20 -5.50
CA SER A 148 13.83 2.20 -5.55
C SER A 148 13.34 0.84 -5.05
N LYS A 149 13.93 -0.24 -5.56
CA LYS A 149 13.58 -1.61 -5.13
C LYS A 149 13.69 -1.79 -3.62
N ARG A 150 14.68 -1.16 -2.98
CA ARG A 150 14.87 -1.21 -1.53
C ARG A 150 13.65 -0.65 -0.80
N ASP A 151 13.27 0.57 -1.12
CA ASP A 151 12.15 1.23 -0.45
C ASP A 151 10.82 0.56 -0.79
N LEU A 152 10.62 0.18 -2.04
CA LEU A 152 9.41 -0.55 -2.44
C LEU A 152 9.28 -1.86 -1.65
N THR A 153 10.39 -2.54 -1.44
CA THR A 153 10.42 -3.74 -0.59
C THR A 153 10.03 -3.42 0.84
N SER A 154 10.58 -2.35 1.42
CA SER A 154 10.23 -1.92 2.77
C SER A 154 8.78 -1.45 2.91
N ILE A 155 8.20 -0.83 1.87
CA ILE A 155 6.83 -0.33 1.90
C ILE A 155 5.84 -1.49 1.73
N ILE A 156 6.09 -2.41 0.80
CA ILE A 156 5.14 -3.50 0.51
C ILE A 156 5.27 -4.66 1.50
N HIS A 157 6.49 -5.09 1.87
CA HIS A 157 6.64 -6.23 2.80
C HIS A 157 6.05 -5.90 4.17
N PRO A 158 5.24 -6.76 4.82
CA PRO A 158 5.08 -8.21 4.62
C PRO A 158 4.11 -8.63 3.51
N PHE A 159 3.39 -7.69 2.89
CA PHE A 159 2.59 -7.96 1.70
C PHE A 159 3.47 -8.34 0.50
N LYS A 160 2.83 -8.84 -0.55
CA LYS A 160 3.46 -9.30 -1.79
C LYS A 160 3.17 -8.39 -2.96
N VAL A 161 1.94 -7.88 -3.02
CA VAL A 161 1.45 -7.08 -4.13
C VAL A 161 0.65 -5.93 -3.57
N LEU A 162 0.86 -4.75 -4.14
CA LEU A 162 0.04 -3.57 -3.96
C LEU A 162 -0.72 -3.33 -5.27
N GLY A 163 -2.02 -3.05 -5.19
CA GLY A 163 -2.89 -2.79 -6.33
C GLY A 163 -3.72 -1.52 -6.15
N TRP A 164 -4.04 -0.83 -7.24
CA TRP A 164 -4.90 0.35 -7.24
C TRP A 164 -5.58 0.53 -8.61
N LEU A 165 -6.67 1.28 -8.64
CA LEU A 165 -7.27 1.75 -9.89
C LEU A 165 -6.64 3.09 -10.29
N SER A 166 -6.13 3.17 -11.51
CA SER A 166 -5.66 4.45 -12.08
C SER A 166 -6.84 5.36 -12.44
N PRO A 167 -6.61 6.67 -12.64
CA PRO A 167 -7.68 7.59 -13.06
C PRO A 167 -8.41 7.18 -14.35
N SER A 168 -7.76 6.42 -15.22
CA SER A 168 -8.35 5.83 -16.43
C SER A 168 -9.17 4.56 -16.19
N GLY A 169 -9.40 4.15 -14.94
CA GLY A 169 -10.13 2.94 -14.58
C GLY A 169 -9.36 1.63 -14.77
N LYS A 170 -8.06 1.70 -15.12
CA LYS A 170 -7.22 0.50 -15.27
C LYS A 170 -6.68 0.06 -13.92
N PHE A 171 -6.80 -1.24 -13.63
CA PHE A 171 -6.18 -1.81 -12.43
C PHE A 171 -4.67 -1.98 -12.64
N ARG A 172 -3.88 -1.40 -11.75
CA ARG A 172 -2.42 -1.44 -11.75
C ARG A 172 -1.91 -2.18 -10.53
N THR A 173 -0.76 -2.82 -10.66
CA THR A 173 -0.12 -3.54 -9.56
C THR A 173 1.38 -3.29 -9.49
N LEU A 174 1.91 -3.31 -8.27
CA LEU A 174 3.32 -3.36 -7.95
C LEU A 174 3.60 -4.58 -7.09
N GLU A 175 4.52 -5.42 -7.53
CA GLU A 175 4.96 -6.59 -6.79
C GLU A 175 6.21 -6.23 -5.98
N ALA A 176 6.26 -6.67 -4.71
CA ALA A 176 7.47 -6.56 -3.91
C ALA A 176 8.61 -7.29 -4.64
N PRO A 177 9.78 -6.66 -4.82
CA PRO A 177 10.93 -7.33 -5.41
C PRO A 177 11.24 -8.64 -4.67
N LYS A 178 11.53 -9.71 -5.43
CA LYS A 178 11.97 -10.99 -4.85
C LYS A 178 13.26 -10.76 -4.05
N GLN A 179 13.16 -10.70 -2.73
CA GLN A 179 14.34 -10.56 -1.88
C GLN A 179 15.19 -11.83 -1.97
N LYS A 180 16.41 -11.72 -2.48
CA LYS A 180 17.50 -12.62 -2.07
C LYS A 180 17.99 -12.11 -0.72
N SER A 181 17.37 -12.60 0.36
CA SER A 181 17.79 -12.39 1.75
C SER A 181 18.16 -10.94 2.13
N ILE A 182 17.18 -10.06 2.35
CA ILE A 182 17.45 -8.86 3.16
C ILE A 182 17.59 -9.29 4.62
N PRO A 183 18.64 -8.86 5.35
CA PRO A 183 18.76 -9.18 6.77
C PRO A 183 17.53 -8.67 7.52
N LYS A 184 16.84 -9.55 8.27
CA LYS A 184 15.62 -9.25 9.06
C LYS A 184 15.74 -7.98 9.92
N LYS A 185 16.97 -7.59 10.31
CA LYS A 185 17.27 -6.39 11.10
C LYS A 185 16.95 -5.05 10.39
N GLU A 186 16.92 -5.00 9.06
CA GLU A 186 16.64 -3.75 8.33
C GLU A 186 15.14 -3.50 8.10
N ILE A 187 14.34 -4.56 8.06
CA ILE A 187 12.88 -4.49 7.79
C ILE A 187 12.11 -3.96 9.01
N SER A 188 12.69 -4.06 10.21
CA SER A 188 11.96 -3.90 11.48
C SER A 188 12.22 -2.59 12.22
N ARG A 189 12.85 -1.58 11.60
CA ARG A 189 13.09 -0.28 12.24
C ARG A 189 11.92 0.66 11.96
N SER A 190 11.09 0.89 12.97
CA SER A 190 10.16 2.01 13.03
C SER A 190 10.84 3.22 13.70
N PRO A 191 10.71 4.45 13.18
CA PRO A 191 10.03 4.78 11.92
C PRO A 191 10.82 4.28 10.70
N LEU A 192 10.10 3.92 9.64
CA LEU A 192 10.71 3.42 8.42
C LEU A 192 11.49 4.55 7.74
N ARG A 193 12.75 4.27 7.35
CA ARG A 193 13.60 5.23 6.63
C ARG A 193 13.53 4.96 5.13
N LEU A 194 13.12 5.97 4.36
CA LEU A 194 13.00 5.90 2.92
C LEU A 194 14.08 6.76 2.26
N HIS A 195 14.65 6.28 1.16
CA HIS A 195 15.87 6.83 0.54
C HIS A 195 15.73 7.18 -0.94
N SER A 196 14.60 6.83 -1.57
CA SER A 196 14.37 7.09 -2.99
C SER A 196 14.31 8.59 -3.22
N PRO A 197 14.98 9.13 -4.25
CA PRO A 197 15.02 10.57 -4.50
C PRO A 197 13.63 11.21 -4.60
N ILE A 198 12.65 10.46 -5.09
CA ILE A 198 11.27 10.94 -5.27
C ILE A 198 10.61 11.39 -3.96
N PHE A 199 11.05 10.86 -2.82
CA PHE A 199 10.51 11.25 -1.52
C PHE A 199 10.95 12.65 -1.08
N ARG A 200 12.05 13.17 -1.64
CA ARG A 200 12.50 14.56 -1.41
C ARG A 200 11.63 15.60 -2.13
N GLU A 201 10.86 15.17 -3.13
CA GLU A 201 9.90 16.04 -3.82
C GLU A 201 8.58 16.16 -3.03
N LEU A 202 8.40 15.36 -1.97
CA LEU A 202 7.20 15.37 -1.12
C LEU A 202 7.34 16.21 0.15
N THR A 203 8.56 16.68 0.43
CA THR A 203 8.92 17.56 1.57
C THR A 203 8.99 19.01 1.14
#